data_AF-A0A2M6WAN4-F1
#
_entry.id   AF-A0A2M6WAN4-F1
#
_cell.length_a   1.000
_cell.length_b   1.000
_cell.length_c   1.000
_cell.angle_alpha   90.00
_cell.angle_beta   90.00
_cell.angle_gamma   90.00
#
_symmetry.space_group_name_H-M   'P 1'
#
loop_
_entity.id
_entity.type
_entity.pdbx_description
1 polymer ?
#
loop_
_entity_poly.entity_id
_entity_poly.type
_entity_poly.pdbx_seq_one_letter_code
_entity_poly.pdbx_strand_id
1 'polypeptide(L)'
;MKFAEMLSFLEEGKADGILSWNPDRLARNSIDGGQIIYLLDTGKIKDLKFPTHWFENTPQGKFMLNIAFGQSKYYIDNLSENIKRGHRAKLRKGIWPSFAPLGYSNNHKTRDVDIDTEKA
;
A
#
# COMPACT_ATOMS: atom_id res chain seq x y z
N MET A 1 0.75 15.00 7.11
CA MET A 1 0.25 15.53 5.84
C MET A 1 -0.54 14.43 5.15
N LYS A 2 -1.79 14.69 4.80
CA LYS A 2 -2.60 13.76 4.02
C LYS A 2 -2.12 13.81 2.56
N PHE A 3 -2.10 12.67 1.86
CA PHE A 3 -1.69 12.60 0.44
C PHE A 3 -2.41 13.63 -0.45
N ALA A 4 -3.70 13.87 -0.16
CA ALA A 4 -4.49 14.90 -0.83
C ALA A 4 -3.95 16.33 -0.65
N GLU A 5 -3.45 16.68 0.53
CA GLU A 5 -2.85 18.01 0.79
C GLU A 5 -1.54 18.19 0.03
N MET A 6 -0.76 17.10 -0.11
CA MET A 6 0.46 17.11 -0.91
C MET A 6 0.15 17.35 -2.40
N LEU A 7 -0.90 16.71 -2.93
CA LEU A 7 -1.34 16.92 -4.31
C LEU A 7 -1.82 18.35 -4.55
N SER A 8 -2.56 18.95 -3.62
CA SER A 8 -2.97 20.36 -3.77
C SER A 8 -1.78 21.31 -3.83
N PHE A 9 -0.71 21.07 -3.06
CA PHE A 9 0.48 21.92 -3.14
C PHE A 9 1.23 21.81 -4.48
N LEU A 10 1.19 20.64 -5.11
CA LEU A 10 1.75 20.42 -6.45
C LEU A 10 0.88 21.10 -7.52
N GLU A 11 -0.45 21.07 -7.36
CA GLU A 11 -1.36 21.74 -8.28
C GLU A 11 -1.26 23.27 -8.20
N GLU A 12 -1.02 23.82 -7.01
CA GLU A 12 -0.78 25.24 -6.74
C GLU A 12 0.62 25.72 -7.18
N GLY A 13 1.50 24.81 -7.64
CA GLY A 13 2.85 25.16 -8.09
C GLY A 13 3.82 25.52 -6.95
N LYS A 14 3.49 25.15 -5.70
CA LYS A 14 4.35 25.37 -4.53
C LYS A 14 5.47 24.33 -4.40
N ALA A 15 5.42 23.26 -5.20
CA ALA A 15 6.42 22.20 -5.22
C ALA A 15 6.70 21.74 -6.66
N ASP A 16 7.99 21.52 -6.97
CA ASP A 16 8.46 21.13 -8.30
C ASP A 16 8.59 19.61 -8.48
N GLY A 17 8.54 18.83 -7.40
CA GLY A 17 8.83 17.40 -7.43
C GLY A 17 8.42 16.68 -6.15
N ILE A 18 8.41 15.34 -6.20
CA ILE A 18 8.13 14.49 -5.04
C ILE A 18 9.34 13.60 -4.77
N LEU A 19 9.75 13.54 -3.50
CA LEU A 19 10.73 12.60 -2.99
C LEU A 19 10.00 11.52 -2.18
N SER A 20 10.17 10.26 -2.56
CA SER A 20 9.61 9.12 -1.83
C SER A 20 10.64 8.02 -1.71
N TRP A 21 10.58 7.22 -0.65
CA TRP A 21 11.44 6.06 -0.49
C TRP A 21 11.25 5.05 -1.62
N ASN A 22 9.99 4.79 -2.00
CA ASN A 22 9.63 3.75 -2.95
C ASN A 22 8.29 4.10 -3.66
N PRO A 23 8.08 3.67 -4.92
CA PRO A 23 6.84 3.98 -5.66
C PRO A 23 5.56 3.42 -5.03
N ASP A 24 5.64 2.33 -4.28
CA ASP A 24 4.50 1.72 -3.57
C ASP A 24 3.86 2.65 -2.52
N ARG A 25 4.60 3.68 -2.05
CA ARG A 25 4.11 4.68 -1.11
C ARG A 25 3.34 5.82 -1.75
N LEU A 26 3.42 5.98 -3.08
CA LEU A 26 2.76 7.06 -3.80
C LEU A 26 1.39 6.68 -4.35
N ALA A 27 1.18 5.41 -4.73
CA ALA A 27 -0.06 4.97 -5.35
C ALA A 27 -0.57 3.68 -4.68
N ARG A 28 -1.48 3.84 -3.72
CA ARG A 28 -2.19 2.70 -3.12
C ARG A 28 -3.34 2.21 -3.98
N ASN A 29 -3.89 3.09 -4.81
CA ASN A 29 -4.95 2.80 -5.75
C ASN A 29 -4.50 3.19 -7.17
N SER A 30 -5.24 2.75 -8.18
CA SER A 30 -4.97 3.10 -9.58
C SER A 30 -5.28 4.56 -9.93
N ILE A 31 -6.05 5.27 -9.09
CA ILE A 31 -6.46 6.66 -9.32
C ILE A 31 -5.32 7.62 -8.97
N ASP A 32 -4.75 7.48 -7.78
CA ASP A 32 -3.59 8.21 -7.25
C ASP A 32 -2.38 8.06 -8.17
N GLY A 33 -2.10 6.82 -8.60
CA GLY A 33 -1.00 6.55 -9.55
C GLY A 33 -1.23 7.21 -10.91
N GLY A 34 -2.46 7.19 -11.40
CA GLY A 34 -2.85 7.90 -12.63
C GLY A 34 -2.74 9.41 -12.51
N GLN A 35 -3.12 9.98 -11.37
CA GLN A 35 -2.98 11.42 -11.10
C GLN A 35 -1.52 11.85 -11.10
N ILE A 36 -0.62 11.09 -10.48
CA ILE A 36 0.82 11.41 -10.48
C ILE A 36 1.39 11.39 -11.89
N ILE A 37 1.03 10.39 -12.70
CA ILE A 37 1.46 10.31 -14.11
C ILE A 37 0.91 11.49 -14.91
N TYR A 38 -0.36 11.84 -14.71
CA TYR A 38 -1.00 13.00 -15.35
C TYR A 38 -0.32 14.32 -14.96
N LEU A 39 0.04 14.49 -13.69
CA LEU A 39 0.78 15.67 -13.22
C LEU A 39 2.21 15.74 -13.80
N LEU A 40 2.80 14.59 -14.13
CA LEU A 40 4.06 14.52 -14.88
C LEU A 40 3.90 14.85 -16.36
N ASP A 41 2.81 14.42 -16.98
CA ASP A 41 2.50 14.69 -18.39
C ASP A 41 2.15 16.16 -18.61
N THR A 42 1.44 16.78 -17.67
CA THR A 42 1.11 18.21 -17.69
C THR A 42 2.29 19.11 -17.32
N GLY A 43 3.43 18.54 -16.91
CA GLY A 43 4.64 19.28 -16.56
C GLY A 43 4.54 20.06 -15.24
N LYS A 44 3.49 19.84 -14.44
CA LYS A 44 3.38 20.41 -13.09
C LYS A 44 4.41 19.78 -12.14
N ILE A 45 4.73 18.51 -12.35
CA ILE A 45 5.82 17.80 -11.66
C ILE A 45 7.00 17.68 -12.62
N LYS A 46 8.15 18.27 -12.25
CA LYS A 46 9.38 18.20 -13.05
C LYS A 46 10.08 16.86 -12.90
N ASP A 47 10.26 16.40 -11.66
CA ASP A 47 10.95 15.14 -11.37
C ASP A 47 10.43 14.42 -10.13
N LEU A 48 10.61 13.10 -10.13
CA LEU A 48 10.32 12.17 -9.03
C LEU A 48 11.62 11.47 -8.68
N LYS A 49 12.04 11.54 -7.42
CA LYS A 49 13.23 10.82 -6.97
C LYS A 49 12.87 9.72 -5.99
N PHE A 50 13.47 8.55 -6.21
CA PHE A 50 13.40 7.41 -5.30
C PHE A 50 14.80 6.89 -5.01
N PRO A 51 15.14 6.58 -3.75
CA PRO A 51 16.37 5.85 -3.40
C PRO A 51 16.40 4.42 -3.94
N THR A 52 15.25 3.74 -4.01
CA THR A 52 15.15 2.34 -4.45
C THR A 52 15.01 2.16 -5.96
N HIS A 53 14.63 3.22 -6.68
CA HIS A 53 14.31 3.15 -8.10
C HIS A 53 14.84 4.36 -8.86
N TRP A 54 15.58 4.11 -9.94
CA TRP A 54 15.99 5.18 -10.83
C TRP A 54 14.81 5.60 -11.70
N PHE A 55 14.38 6.85 -11.57
CA PHE A 55 13.33 7.43 -12.39
C PHE A 55 13.86 8.62 -13.18
N GLU A 56 13.48 8.67 -14.45
CA GLU A 56 13.69 9.80 -15.35
C GLU A 56 12.37 10.16 -16.04
N ASN A 57 12.15 11.45 -16.27
CA ASN A 57 10.96 11.97 -16.95
C ASN A 57 11.05 11.78 -18.48
N THR A 58 11.31 10.55 -18.91
CA THR A 58 11.27 10.10 -20.30
C THR A 58 10.01 9.25 -20.53
N PRO A 59 9.51 9.09 -21.77
CA PRO A 59 8.39 8.21 -22.05
C PRO A 59 8.60 6.77 -21.52
N GLN A 60 9.84 6.28 -21.59
CA GLN A 60 10.25 4.98 -21.05
C GLN A 60 10.18 4.95 -19.51
N GLY A 61 10.64 6.01 -18.84
CA GLY A 61 10.55 6.14 -17.38
C GLY A 61 9.11 6.21 -16.88
N LYS A 62 8.23 6.95 -17.58
CA LYS A 62 6.79 7.00 -17.28
C LYS A 62 6.11 5.64 -17.43
N PHE A 63 6.47 4.89 -18.47
CA PHE A 63 5.97 3.52 -18.66
C PHE A 63 6.42 2.59 -17.52
N MET A 64 7.70 2.65 -17.14
CA MET A 64 8.23 1.86 -16.02
C MET A 64 7.56 2.21 -14.70
N LEU A 65 7.31 3.50 -14.46
CA LEU A 65 6.60 3.97 -13.27
C LEU A 65 5.16 3.42 -13.21
N ASN A 66 4.47 3.36 -14.35
CA ASN A 66 3.13 2.78 -14.43
C ASN A 66 3.14 1.28 -14.06
N ILE A 67 4.12 0.52 -14.56
CA ILE A 67 4.31 -0.89 -14.18
C ILE A 67 4.59 -1.02 -12.68
N ALA A 68 5.44 -0.17 -12.11
CA ALA A 68 5.75 -0.19 -10.67
C ALA A 68 4.52 0.08 -9.80
N PHE A 69 3.65 1.02 -10.20
CA PHE A 69 2.36 1.25 -9.54
C PHE A 69 1.42 0.05 -9.69
N GLY A 70 1.37 -0.58 -10.86
CA GLY A 70 0.61 -1.82 -11.10
C GLY A 70 1.06 -2.98 -10.19
N GLN A 71 2.37 -3.18 -10.06
CA GLN A 71 2.96 -4.19 -9.18
C GLN A 71 2.62 -3.91 -7.70
N SER A 72 2.67 -2.64 -7.29
CA SER A 72 2.35 -2.23 -5.93
C SER A 72 0.89 -2.53 -5.59
N LYS A 73 -0.04 -2.24 -6.53
CA LYS A 73 -1.46 -2.59 -6.39
C LYS A 73 -1.66 -4.10 -6.29
N TYR A 74 -1.05 -4.87 -7.19
CA TYR A 74 -1.11 -6.33 -7.16
C TYR A 74 -0.65 -6.90 -5.82
N TYR A 75 0.45 -6.37 -5.25
CA TYR A 75 0.96 -6.84 -3.96
C TYR A 75 -0.07 -6.65 -2.84
N ILE A 76 -0.70 -5.48 -2.76
CA ILE A 76 -1.72 -5.17 -1.75
C ILE A 76 -2.95 -6.07 -1.93
N ASP A 77 -3.44 -6.23 -3.17
CA ASP A 77 -4.61 -7.06 -3.47
C ASP A 77 -4.34 -8.54 -3.16
N ASN A 78 -3.16 -9.05 -3.53
CA ASN A 78 -2.75 -10.42 -3.24
C ASN A 78 -2.59 -10.65 -1.72
N LEU A 79 -2.08 -9.66 -0.97
CA LEU A 79 -2.01 -9.75 0.48
C LEU A 79 -3.42 -9.89 1.10
N SER A 80 -4.38 -9.10 0.61
CA SER A 80 -5.78 -9.17 1.04
C SER A 80 -6.39 -10.55 0.78
N GLU A 81 -6.18 -11.12 -0.42
CA GLU A 81 -6.65 -12.47 -0.74
C GLU A 81 -5.97 -13.55 0.10
N ASN A 82 -4.68 -13.40 0.41
CA ASN A 82 -3.97 -14.31 1.31
C ASN A 82 -4.53 -14.27 2.74
N ILE A 83 -4.88 -13.09 3.26
CA ILE A 83 -5.53 -12.95 4.57
C ILE A 83 -6.90 -13.65 4.57
N LYS A 84 -7.75 -13.38 3.57
CA LYS A 84 -9.05 -14.05 3.44
C LYS A 84 -8.92 -15.56 3.33
N ARG A 85 -7.93 -16.05 2.56
CA ARG A 85 -7.62 -17.48 2.46
C ARG A 85 -7.23 -18.07 3.82
N GLY A 86 -6.43 -17.35 4.60
CA GLY A 86 -6.08 -17.73 5.97
C GLY A 86 -7.30 -17.83 6.88
N HIS A 87 -8.19 -16.85 6.84
CA HIS A 87 -9.44 -16.89 7.61
C HIS A 87 -10.35 -18.05 7.20
N ARG A 88 -10.53 -18.31 5.90
CA ARG A 88 -11.29 -19.48 5.42
C ARG A 88 -10.66 -20.80 5.88
N ALA A 89 -9.32 -20.89 5.92
CA ALA A 89 -8.63 -22.07 6.41
C ALA A 89 -8.88 -22.31 7.91
N LYS A 90 -8.90 -21.25 8.73
CA LYS A 90 -9.27 -21.32 10.16
C LYS A 90 -10.71 -21.75 10.36
N LEU A 91 -11.65 -21.14 9.63
CA LEU A 91 -13.07 -21.49 9.69
C LEU A 91 -13.34 -22.96 9.35
N ARG A 92 -12.67 -23.51 8.32
CA ARG A 92 -12.78 -24.95 7.97
C ARG A 92 -12.27 -25.89 9.08
N LYS A 93 -11.36 -25.41 9.93
CA LYS A 93 -10.85 -26.15 11.09
C LYS A 93 -11.68 -25.92 12.36
N GLY A 94 -12.75 -25.12 12.30
CA GLY A 94 -13.54 -24.72 13.47
C GLY A 94 -12.84 -23.70 14.37
N ILE A 95 -11.75 -23.07 13.91
CA ILE A 95 -10.95 -22.13 14.69
C ILE A 95 -11.43 -20.70 14.43
N TRP A 96 -11.51 -19.90 15.49
CA TRP A 96 -11.93 -18.49 15.39
C TRP A 96 -10.92 -17.68 14.55
N PRO A 97 -11.35 -17.03 13.45
CA PRO A 97 -10.44 -16.38 12.52
C PRO A 97 -10.05 -14.95 12.90
N SER A 98 -10.81 -14.31 13.81
CA SER A 98 -10.70 -12.90 14.17
C SER A 98 -9.97 -12.71 15.51
N PHE A 99 -10.03 -11.51 16.07
CA PHE A 99 -9.56 -11.21 17.42
C PHE A 99 -10.16 -12.18 18.44
N ALA A 100 -9.30 -12.64 19.36
CA ALA A 100 -9.72 -13.53 20.43
C ALA A 100 -10.83 -12.86 21.25
N PRO A 101 -11.93 -13.57 21.55
CA PRO A 101 -12.97 -13.07 22.44
C PRO A 101 -12.44 -12.89 23.87
N LEU A 102 -13.19 -12.17 24.71
CA LEU A 102 -12.85 -11.98 26.13
C LEU A 102 -12.61 -13.33 26.83
N GLY A 103 -11.56 -13.41 27.65
CA GLY A 103 -11.11 -14.65 28.29
C GLY A 103 -10.20 -15.55 27.42
N TYR A 104 -9.89 -15.12 26.20
CA TYR A 104 -8.99 -15.83 25.29
C TYR A 104 -7.90 -14.89 24.75
N SER A 105 -6.74 -15.46 24.40
CA SER A 105 -5.61 -14.75 23.81
C SER A 105 -5.23 -15.34 22.46
N ASN A 106 -4.75 -14.48 21.56
CA ASN A 106 -4.24 -14.92 20.26
C ASN A 106 -2.81 -15.43 20.42
N ASN A 107 -2.58 -16.71 20.19
CA ASN A 107 -1.23 -17.27 20.23
C ASN A 107 -0.54 -17.03 18.87
N HIS A 108 0.46 -16.15 18.87
CA HIS A 108 1.20 -15.80 17.65
C HIS A 108 2.06 -16.95 17.09
N LYS A 109 2.43 -17.95 17.90
CA LYS A 109 3.26 -19.08 17.47
C LYS A 109 2.44 -20.17 16.76
N THR A 110 1.31 -20.56 17.34
CA THR A 110 0.42 -21.58 16.78
C THR A 110 -0.60 -21.00 15.80
N ARG A 111 -0.82 -19.67 15.86
CA ARG A 111 -1.88 -18.93 15.15
C ARG A 111 -3.29 -19.34 15.56
N ASP A 112 -3.44 -19.96 16.74
CA ASP A 112 -4.71 -20.38 17.33
C ASP A 112 -5.11 -19.46 18.49
N VAL A 113 -6.28 -19.73 19.06
CA VAL A 113 -6.86 -18.97 20.18
C VAL A 113 -6.77 -19.84 21.42
N ASP A 114 -5.96 -19.42 22.39
CA ASP A 114 -5.75 -20.12 23.65
C ASP A 114 -6.55 -19.45 24.76
N ILE A 115 -6.89 -20.20 25.81
CA ILE A 115 -7.57 -19.65 27.00
C ILE A 115 -6.57 -18.75 27.75
N ASP A 116 -6.99 -17.52 28.05
CA ASP A 116 -6.20 -16.57 28.83
C ASP A 116 -6.47 -16.79 30.32
N THR A 117 -5.56 -17.49 31.01
CA THR A 117 -5.72 -17.85 32.43
C THR A 117 -5.64 -16.66 33.40
N GLU A 118 -5.16 -15.49 32.98
CA GLU A 118 -5.09 -14.29 33.83
C GLU A 118 -6.38 -13.44 33.79
N LYS A 119 -7.25 -13.68 32.80
CA LYS A 119 -8.52 -12.96 32.60
C LYS A 119 -9.78 -13.83 32.73
N ALA A 120 -9.61 -15.10 33.09
CA ALA A 120 -10.69 -16.06 33.32
C ALA A 120 -11.35 -15.85 34.70
#